data_AF-A0A9N7NUU3-F1
#
_entry.id   AF-A0A9N7NUU3-F1
#
_cell.length_a   1.000
_cell.length_b   1.000
_cell.length_c   1.000
_cell.angle_alpha   90.00
_cell.angle_beta   90.00
_cell.angle_gamma   90.00
#
_symmetry.space_group_name_H-M   'P 1'
#
loop_
_entity.id
_entity.type
_entity.pdbx_description
1 polymer ?
#
loop_
_entity_poly.entity_id
_entity_poly.type
_entity_poly.pdbx_seq_one_letter_code
_entity_poly.pdbx_strand_id
1 'polypeptide(L)'
;MPAGHGLRARTRDLFARPFRKKGPTHLSTYLRAYKIGDYVDVKVNGSIHKGMPHKFYHGRTGRVWNITKRAIGVEVNKQVGNRIIRKRIHARVEHVQPSRCHEEFLLRIKKNDQLKAEAKSQGKIISTKRKPEGPKPGFMVEGATIETVTPIPYDVVNDLKGGY
;
A
#
# COMPACT_ATOMS: atom_id res chain seq x y z
N MET A 1 -32.58 -2.36 16.42
CA MET A 1 -31.62 -3.18 17.19
C MET A 1 -30.23 -2.59 17.07
N PRO A 2 -29.58 -2.13 18.15
CA PRO A 2 -28.18 -1.72 18.08
C PRO A 2 -27.33 -2.95 17.69
N ALA A 3 -26.53 -2.82 16.64
CA ALA A 3 -25.64 -3.88 16.20
C ALA A 3 -24.68 -4.25 17.34
N GLY A 4 -24.60 -5.53 17.71
CA GLY A 4 -23.70 -5.97 18.78
C GLY A 4 -22.28 -5.44 18.54
N HIS A 5 -21.73 -4.69 19.51
CA HIS A 5 -20.40 -4.09 19.47
C HIS A 5 -19.29 -5.14 19.70
N GLY A 6 -19.42 -6.31 19.07
CA GLY A 6 -18.47 -7.40 19.16
C GLY A 6 -17.12 -7.01 18.58
N LEU A 7 -16.06 -7.30 19.35
CA LEU A 7 -14.67 -7.03 18.99
C LEU A 7 -14.31 -7.56 17.59
N ARG A 8 -14.91 -8.70 17.19
CA ARG A 8 -14.71 -9.38 15.91
C ARG A 8 -15.97 -9.42 15.02
N ALA A 9 -16.95 -8.55 15.26
CA ALA A 9 -18.10 -8.44 14.37
C ALA A 9 -17.64 -8.04 12.95
N ARG A 10 -18.21 -8.66 11.91
CA ARG A 10 -17.90 -8.39 10.49
C ARG A 10 -16.43 -8.62 10.10
N THR A 11 -15.73 -9.56 10.74
CA THR A 11 -14.31 -9.87 10.40
C THR A 11 -14.10 -11.14 9.59
N ARG A 12 -15.17 -11.69 8.97
CA ARG A 12 -15.11 -12.96 8.22
C ARG A 12 -13.98 -12.93 7.20
N ASP A 13 -14.02 -11.99 6.26
CA ASP A 13 -13.00 -11.90 5.20
C ASP A 13 -11.73 -11.17 5.66
N LEU A 14 -11.87 -10.26 6.64
CA LEU A 14 -10.73 -9.50 7.19
C LEU A 14 -9.67 -10.40 7.84
N PHE A 15 -10.11 -11.44 8.58
CA PHE A 15 -9.23 -12.35 9.30
C PHE A 15 -9.09 -13.73 8.65
N ALA A 16 -9.97 -14.08 7.70
CA ALA A 16 -9.80 -15.30 6.92
C ALA A 16 -8.48 -15.25 6.14
N ARG A 17 -7.75 -16.36 6.16
CA ARG A 17 -6.56 -16.52 5.34
C ARG A 17 -6.97 -16.94 3.92
N PRO A 18 -6.38 -16.33 2.88
CA PRO A 18 -6.72 -16.65 1.51
C PRO A 18 -6.31 -18.09 1.15
N PHE A 19 -6.85 -18.57 0.03
CA PHE A 19 -6.48 -19.87 -0.53
C PHE A 19 -4.95 -19.96 -0.73
N ARG A 20 -4.39 -21.16 -0.51
CA ARG A 20 -2.94 -21.44 -0.52
C ARG A 20 -2.09 -20.65 0.50
N LYS A 21 -2.74 -19.94 1.43
CA LYS A 21 -2.08 -19.30 2.57
C LYS A 21 -2.62 -19.82 3.90
N LYS A 22 -3.25 -21.00 3.94
CA LYS A 22 -3.65 -21.66 5.19
C LYS A 22 -2.49 -22.46 5.78
N GLY A 23 -2.58 -22.85 7.05
CA GLY A 23 -1.54 -23.62 7.74
C GLY A 23 -0.50 -22.76 8.48
N PRO A 24 0.65 -23.34 8.85
CA PRO A 24 1.64 -22.67 9.68
C PRO A 24 2.20 -21.41 9.00
N THR A 25 2.48 -20.40 9.81
CA THR A 25 3.23 -19.20 9.40
C THR A 25 4.69 -19.52 9.12
N HIS A 26 5.25 -18.91 8.09
CA HIS A 26 6.68 -19.00 7.81
C HIS A 26 7.52 -18.45 8.98
N LEU A 27 8.64 -19.13 9.27
CA LEU A 27 9.57 -18.72 10.33
C LEU A 27 10.19 -17.33 10.08
N SER A 28 10.28 -16.91 8.82
CA SER A 28 10.76 -15.59 8.44
C SER A 28 9.96 -14.45 9.07
N THR A 29 8.66 -14.64 9.33
CA THR A 29 7.85 -13.65 10.04
C THR A 29 8.34 -13.47 11.47
N TYR A 30 8.66 -14.55 12.19
CA TYR A 30 9.10 -14.48 13.58
C TYR A 30 10.53 -13.94 13.72
N LEU A 31 11.42 -14.31 12.80
CA LEU A 31 12.83 -13.95 12.84
C LEU A 31 13.11 -12.54 12.28
N ARG A 32 12.07 -11.86 11.77
CA ARG A 32 12.20 -10.51 11.22
C ARG A 32 12.54 -9.52 12.34
N ALA A 33 13.73 -8.93 12.27
CA ALA A 33 14.12 -7.84 13.15
C ALA A 33 13.45 -6.52 12.71
N TYR A 34 12.98 -5.75 13.70
CA TYR A 34 12.43 -4.41 13.53
C TYR A 34 13.21 -3.44 14.39
N LYS A 35 13.29 -2.18 13.95
CA LYS A 35 13.93 -1.10 14.69
C LYS A 35 12.90 -0.02 15.02
N ILE A 36 13.20 0.75 16.07
CA ILE A 36 12.39 1.92 16.41
C ILE A 36 12.45 2.90 15.25
N GLY A 37 11.29 3.38 14.82
CA GLY A 37 11.17 4.30 13.72
C GLY A 37 10.88 3.67 12.36
N ASP A 38 10.96 2.34 12.23
CA ASP A 38 10.59 1.63 11.00
C ASP A 38 9.10 1.79 10.68
N TYR A 39 8.78 1.81 9.38
CA TYR A 39 7.40 1.78 8.90
C TYR A 39 6.93 0.33 8.77
N VAL A 40 5.79 0.04 9.38
CA VAL A 40 5.22 -1.31 9.42
C VAL A 40 3.73 -1.29 9.13
N ASP A 41 3.27 -2.32 8.44
CA ASP A 41 1.87 -2.57 8.16
C ASP A 41 1.29 -3.53 9.19
N VAL A 42 0.17 -3.15 9.78
CA VAL A 42 -0.57 -3.99 10.71
C VAL A 42 -1.49 -4.89 9.91
N LYS A 43 -1.06 -6.13 9.65
CA LYS A 43 -1.81 -7.13 8.90
C LYS A 43 -2.04 -8.36 9.75
N VAL A 44 -3.27 -8.51 10.22
CA VAL A 44 -3.65 -9.61 11.11
C VAL A 44 -3.58 -10.95 10.37
N ASN A 45 -2.93 -11.90 11.02
CA ASN A 45 -2.93 -13.29 10.64
C ASN A 45 -3.94 -14.06 11.50
N GLY A 46 -5.07 -14.46 10.91
CA GLY A 46 -6.15 -15.15 11.63
C GLY A 46 -5.77 -16.53 12.18
N SER A 47 -4.63 -17.12 11.80
CA SER A 47 -4.16 -18.39 12.37
C SER A 47 -3.61 -18.25 13.79
N ILE A 48 -3.23 -17.03 14.20
CA ILE A 48 -2.66 -16.74 15.52
C ILE A 48 -3.64 -15.82 16.24
N HIS A 49 -4.25 -16.30 17.32
CA HIS A 49 -5.29 -15.54 18.00
C HIS A 49 -4.75 -14.56 19.05
N LYS A 50 -3.56 -14.82 19.59
CA LYS A 50 -2.96 -14.04 20.68
C LYS A 50 -2.27 -12.80 20.13
N GLY A 51 -2.46 -11.67 20.81
CA GLY A 51 -1.80 -10.41 20.43
C GLY A 51 -2.34 -9.77 19.16
N MET A 52 -3.51 -10.22 18.68
CA MET A 52 -4.23 -9.60 17.58
C MET A 52 -4.70 -8.18 17.97
N PRO A 53 -4.44 -7.17 17.14
CA PRO A 53 -5.02 -5.85 17.31
C PRO A 53 -6.52 -5.85 16.95
N HIS A 54 -7.24 -4.81 17.38
CA HIS A 54 -8.62 -4.60 16.97
C HIS A 54 -8.72 -4.44 15.44
N LYS A 55 -9.78 -4.98 14.83
CA LYS A 55 -10.02 -5.01 13.37
C LYS A 55 -9.84 -3.67 12.65
N PHE A 56 -10.12 -2.55 13.34
CA PHE A 56 -9.93 -1.21 12.80
C PHE A 56 -8.48 -0.94 12.31
N TYR A 57 -7.49 -1.49 13.01
CA TYR A 57 -6.09 -1.24 12.71
C TYR A 57 -5.55 -2.16 11.60
N HIS A 58 -6.32 -3.15 11.16
CA HIS A 58 -5.91 -4.01 10.05
C HIS A 58 -5.77 -3.20 8.75
N GLY A 59 -4.66 -3.40 8.05
CA GLY A 59 -4.31 -2.68 6.83
C GLY A 59 -3.85 -1.25 7.06
N ARG A 60 -3.58 -0.83 8.31
CA ARG A 60 -3.01 0.48 8.60
C ARG A 60 -1.49 0.37 8.70
N THR A 61 -0.81 1.33 8.09
CA THR A 61 0.62 1.56 8.27
C THR A 61 0.84 2.43 9.49
N GLY A 62 1.85 2.09 10.28
CA GLY A 62 2.27 2.86 11.44
C GLY A 62 3.78 2.87 11.59
N ARG A 63 4.25 3.60 12.60
CA ARG A 63 5.67 3.67 12.95
C ARG A 63 5.92 2.87 14.21
N VAL A 64 7.02 2.11 14.24
CA VAL A 64 7.43 1.39 15.46
C VAL A 64 7.86 2.41 16.51
N TRP A 65 7.22 2.39 17.67
CA TRP A 65 7.55 3.28 18.80
C TRP A 65 8.25 2.55 19.95
N ASN A 66 7.99 1.25 20.12
CA ASN A 66 8.61 0.42 21.15
C ASN A 66 8.67 -1.04 20.69
N ILE A 67 9.61 -1.80 21.23
CA ILE A 67 9.81 -3.22 20.95
C ILE A 67 9.83 -3.96 22.29
N THR A 68 8.99 -4.98 22.42
CA THR A 68 8.92 -5.85 23.59
C THR A 68 9.34 -7.27 23.20
N LYS A 69 9.49 -8.17 24.18
CA LYS A 69 9.98 -9.55 23.97
C LYS A 69 9.28 -10.32 22.85
N ARG A 70 7.97 -10.12 22.65
CA ARG A 70 7.16 -10.87 21.65
C ARG A 70 6.28 -9.98 20.78
N ALA A 71 6.25 -8.67 21.04
CA ALA A 71 5.33 -7.76 20.39
C ALA A 71 5.98 -6.43 20.04
N ILE A 72 5.44 -5.80 19.02
CA ILE A 72 5.89 -4.52 18.50
C ILE A 72 4.83 -3.50 18.89
N GLY A 73 5.29 -2.43 19.51
CA GLY A 73 4.51 -1.22 19.72
C GLY A 73 4.47 -0.43 18.42
N VAL A 74 3.28 -0.32 17.82
CA VAL A 74 3.05 0.45 16.59
C VAL A 74 2.19 1.66 16.91
N GLU A 75 2.59 2.82 16.40
CA GLU A 75 1.83 4.05 16.50
C GLU A 75 1.07 4.29 15.20
N VAL A 76 -0.26 4.38 15.31
CA VAL A 76 -1.20 4.48 14.18
C VAL A 76 -2.19 5.60 14.43
N ASN A 77 -2.51 6.36 13.40
CA ASN A 77 -3.56 7.37 13.45
C ASN A 77 -4.94 6.72 13.38
N LYS A 78 -5.83 7.10 14.30
CA LYS A 78 -7.25 6.70 14.30
C LYS A 78 -8.12 7.94 14.31
N GLN A 79 -9.06 8.00 13.37
CA GLN A 79 -10.14 8.98 13.41
C GLN A 79 -11.14 8.58 14.50
N VAL A 80 -11.43 9.50 15.42
CA VAL A 80 -12.41 9.34 16.50
C VAL A 80 -13.33 10.55 16.46
N GLY A 81 -14.54 10.36 15.93
CA GLY A 81 -15.43 11.47 15.60
C GLY A 81 -14.77 12.44 14.62
N ASN A 82 -14.69 13.70 15.02
CA ASN A 82 -14.23 14.80 14.17
C ASN A 82 -12.69 15.02 14.21
N ARG A 83 -11.95 14.25 15.01
CA ARG A 83 -10.50 14.44 15.18
C ARG A 83 -9.68 13.18 14.91
N ILE A 84 -8.43 13.39 14.47
CA ILE A 84 -7.44 12.33 14.29
C ILE A 84 -6.58 12.25 15.55
N ILE A 85 -6.55 11.06 16.17
CA ILE A 85 -5.79 10.81 17.39
C ILE A 85 -4.71 9.76 17.10
N ARG A 86 -3.48 10.04 17.50
CA ARG A 86 -2.39 9.04 17.50
C ARG A 86 -2.67 8.00 18.58
N LYS A 87 -2.77 6.74 18.19
CA LYS A 87 -2.99 5.60 19.10
C LYS A 87 -1.78 4.68 19.04
N ARG A 88 -1.28 4.32 20.22
CA ARG A 88 -0.24 3.30 20.38
C ARG A 88 -0.92 1.96 20.62
N ILE A 89 -0.58 0.98 19.80
CA ILE A 89 -1.08 -0.39 19.90
C ILE A 89 0.10 -1.35 20.06
N HIS A 90 -0.12 -2.44 20.76
CA HIS A 90 0.81 -3.57 20.78
C HIS A 90 0.23 -4.68 19.92
N ALA A 91 0.95 -5.05 18.87
CA ALA A 91 0.64 -6.19 18.03
C ALA A 91 1.84 -7.14 18.04
N ARG A 92 1.59 -8.45 18.07
CA ARG A 92 2.70 -9.39 17.94
C ARG A 92 3.30 -9.40 16.53
N VAL A 93 4.51 -9.91 16.41
CA VAL A 93 5.29 -9.94 15.16
C VAL A 93 4.53 -10.67 14.03
N GLU A 94 3.72 -11.68 14.36
CA GLU A 94 2.88 -12.45 13.42
C GLU A 94 1.81 -11.59 12.73
N HIS A 95 1.50 -10.41 13.28
CA HIS A 95 0.48 -9.49 12.79
C HIS A 95 1.07 -8.19 12.22
N VAL A 96 2.39 -8.14 12.10
CA VAL A 96 3.12 -6.97 11.63
C VAL A 96 3.94 -7.37 10.40
N GLN A 97 3.93 -6.53 9.38
CA GLN A 97 4.70 -6.72 8.15
C GLN A 97 5.56 -5.48 7.90
N PRO A 98 6.80 -5.62 7.39
CA PRO A 98 7.58 -4.46 6.99
C PRO A 98 6.88 -3.75 5.83
N SER A 99 6.71 -2.43 5.94
CA SER A 99 6.05 -1.67 4.89
C SER A 99 7.04 -1.24 3.82
N ARG A 100 6.69 -1.48 2.55
CA ARG A 100 7.49 -1.05 1.39
C ARG A 100 7.29 0.41 1.02
N CYS A 101 6.35 1.11 1.66
CA CYS A 101 6.00 2.50 1.33
C CYS A 101 7.18 3.47 1.43
N HIS A 102 8.18 3.16 2.26
CA HIS A 102 9.34 4.02 2.50
C HIS A 102 10.62 3.56 1.78
N GLU A 103 10.64 2.34 1.23
CA GLU A 103 11.85 1.75 0.62
C GLU A 103 12.29 2.53 -0.62
N GLU A 104 11.38 2.77 -1.57
CA GLU A 104 11.67 3.54 -2.79
C GLU A 104 12.12 4.97 -2.47
N PHE A 105 11.48 5.59 -1.48
CA PHE A 105 11.81 6.94 -1.04
C PHE A 105 13.24 7.03 -0.52
N LEU A 106 13.67 6.09 0.31
CA LEU A 106 15.05 6.03 0.84
C LEU A 106 16.08 5.77 -0.27
N LEU A 107 15.78 4.85 -1.19
CA LEU A 107 16.63 4.58 -2.35
C LEU A 107 16.80 5.84 -3.21
N ARG A 108 15.71 6.60 -3.39
CA ARG A 108 15.74 7.87 -4.13
C ARG A 108 16.55 8.94 -3.42
N ILE A 109 16.49 9.05 -2.09
CA ILE A 109 17.33 9.99 -1.33
C ILE A 109 18.80 9.68 -1.60
N LYS A 110 19.21 8.41 -1.44
CA LYS A 110 20.59 7.98 -1.69
C LYS A 110 21.05 8.32 -3.10
N LYS A 111 20.24 8.00 -4.12
CA LYS A 111 20.53 8.32 -5.52
C LYS A 111 20.65 9.83 -5.75
N ASN A 112 19.75 10.61 -5.18
CA ASN A 112 19.79 12.07 -5.32
C ASN A 112 21.03 12.69 -4.67
N ASP A 113 21.45 12.17 -3.52
CA ASP A 113 22.63 12.68 -2.81
C ASP A 113 23.93 12.33 -3.54
N GLN A 114 24.01 11.14 -4.15
CA GLN A 114 25.10 10.78 -5.07
C GLN A 114 25.18 11.74 -6.27
N LEU A 115 24.06 11.98 -6.96
CA LEU A 115 24.01 12.90 -8.10
C LEU A 115 24.42 14.33 -7.72
N LYS A 116 24.03 14.81 -6.53
CA LYS A 116 24.44 16.13 -6.03
C LYS A 116 25.94 16.19 -5.75
N ALA A 117 26.51 15.15 -5.17
CA ALA A 117 27.95 15.09 -4.90
C ALA A 117 28.77 15.09 -6.19
N GLU A 118 28.35 14.31 -7.19
CA GLU A 118 28.96 14.28 -8.53
C GLU A 118 28.81 15.62 -9.27
N ALA A 119 27.65 16.25 -9.20
CA ALA A 119 27.44 17.56 -9.80
C ALA A 119 28.32 18.64 -9.14
N LYS A 120 28.47 18.56 -7.81
CA LYS A 120 29.34 19.48 -7.05
C LYS A 120 30.82 19.31 -7.42
N SER A 121 31.31 18.07 -7.62
CA SER A 121 32.69 17.85 -8.08
C SER A 121 32.94 18.34 -9.50
N GLN A 122 31.92 18.26 -10.38
CA GLN A 122 31.96 18.81 -11.73
C GLN A 122 31.66 20.31 -11.83
N GLY A 123 31.29 20.98 -10.74
CA GLY A 123 30.87 22.39 -10.74
C GLY A 123 29.52 22.68 -11.42
N LYS A 124 28.69 21.66 -11.67
CA LYS A 124 27.39 21.79 -12.33
C LYS A 124 26.27 21.98 -11.30
N ILE A 125 25.30 22.83 -11.61
CA ILE A 125 24.09 23.00 -10.81
C ILE A 125 23.01 22.06 -11.36
N ILE A 126 22.52 21.13 -10.54
CA ILE A 126 21.47 20.17 -10.92
C ILE A 126 20.21 20.33 -10.06
N SER A 127 19.06 19.95 -10.62
CA SER A 127 17.79 19.86 -9.89
C SER A 127 17.33 18.39 -9.82
N THR A 128 17.21 17.85 -8.60
CA THR A 128 16.73 16.48 -8.35
C THR A 128 15.23 16.43 -8.02
N LYS A 129 14.49 17.51 -8.28
CA LYS A 129 13.03 17.56 -8.06
C LYS A 129 12.34 16.72 -9.13
N ARG A 130 11.30 15.97 -8.74
CA ARG A 130 10.43 15.26 -9.68
C ARG A 130 9.62 16.27 -10.48
N LYS A 131 9.49 16.04 -11.79
CA LYS A 131 8.61 16.80 -12.67
C LYS A 131 7.42 15.91 -13.06
N PRO A 132 6.21 16.48 -13.23
CA PRO A 132 5.13 15.76 -13.88
C PRO A 132 5.52 15.44 -15.33
N GLU A 133 4.77 14.52 -15.94
CA GLU A 133 4.93 14.24 -17.37
C GLU A 133 4.66 15.52 -18.18
N GLY A 134 5.59 15.84 -19.07
CA GLY A 134 5.49 16.99 -19.96
C GLY A 134 4.70 16.66 -21.23
N PRO A 135 4.46 17.65 -22.11
CA PRO A 135 3.90 17.39 -23.43
C PRO A 135 4.80 16.43 -24.20
N LYS A 136 4.19 15.50 -24.95
CA LYS A 136 4.93 14.58 -25.80
C LYS A 136 5.74 15.38 -26.84
N PRO A 137 7.02 15.05 -27.08
CA PRO A 137 7.76 15.67 -28.16
C PRO A 137 7.16 15.29 -29.51
N GLY A 138 7.37 16.13 -30.53
CA GLY A 138 7.06 15.76 -31.90
C GLY A 138 7.87 14.54 -32.33
N PHE A 139 7.27 13.66 -33.11
CA PHE A 139 7.94 12.51 -33.72
C PHE A 139 7.55 12.43 -35.20
N MET A 140 8.47 11.96 -36.03
CA MET A 140 8.20 11.68 -37.43
C MET A 140 7.63 10.26 -37.56
N VAL A 141 6.62 10.11 -38.41
CA VAL A 141 6.02 8.82 -38.73
C VAL A 141 6.49 8.44 -40.14
N GLU A 142 7.38 7.47 -40.24
CA GLU A 142 7.86 6.95 -41.52
C GLU A 142 7.12 5.65 -41.88
N GLY A 143 6.69 5.52 -43.13
CA GLY A 143 6.16 4.26 -43.68
C GLY A 143 4.78 3.82 -43.18
N ALA A 144 3.98 4.71 -42.59
CA ALA A 144 2.62 4.35 -42.15
C ALA A 144 1.66 4.23 -43.35
N THR A 145 1.14 3.03 -43.59
CA THR A 145 -0.08 2.83 -44.40
C THR A 145 -1.25 3.42 -43.63
N ILE A 146 -1.73 4.59 -44.09
CA ILE A 146 -2.87 5.28 -43.49
C ILE A 146 -4.14 4.54 -43.91
N GLU A 147 -4.79 3.89 -42.96
CA GLU A 147 -6.12 3.33 -43.15
C GLU A 147 -7.18 4.40 -42.85
N THR A 148 -7.89 4.85 -43.89
CA THR A 148 -9.00 5.79 -43.74
C THR A 148 -10.23 5.03 -43.27
N VAL A 149 -10.56 5.14 -41.98
CA VAL A 149 -11.81 4.60 -41.43
C VAL A 149 -12.90 5.66 -41.51
N THR A 150 -13.99 5.36 -42.22
CA THR A 150 -15.19 6.22 -42.26
C THR A 150 -16.15 5.88 -41.11
N PRO A 151 -16.87 6.86 -40.54
CA PRO A 151 -17.86 6.58 -39.52
C PRO A 151 -18.98 5.72 -40.10
N ILE A 152 -19.33 4.63 -39.42
CA ILE A 152 -20.52 3.84 -39.73
C ILE A 152 -21.74 4.62 -39.23
N PRO A 153 -22.78 4.84 -40.05
CA PRO A 153 -24.02 5.46 -39.57
C PRO A 153 -24.67 4.62 -38.47
N TYR A 154 -25.27 5.29 -37.48
CA TYR A 154 -25.97 4.63 -36.38
C TYR A 154 -27.20 3.90 -36.91
N ASP A 155 -27.21 2.57 -36.82
CA ASP A 155 -28.45 1.78 -36.90
C ASP A 155 -29.00 1.58 -35.49
N VAL A 156 -30.27 1.94 -35.29
CA VAL A 156 -31.00 1.60 -34.06
C VAL A 156 -31.32 0.11 -34.12
N VAL A 157 -30.42 -0.72 -33.59
CA VAL A 157 -30.72 -2.13 -33.39
C VAL A 157 -31.76 -2.23 -32.27
N ASN A 158 -33.03 -2.34 -32.66
CA ASN A 158 -34.11 -2.78 -31.78
C ASN A 158 -33.89 -4.26 -31.48
N ASP A 159 -33.02 -4.60 -30.53
CA ASP A 159 -32.86 -5.99 -30.06
C ASP A 159 -34.13 -6.58 -29.39
N LEU A 160 -35.24 -5.83 -29.38
CA LEU A 160 -36.54 -6.28 -28.84
C LEU A 160 -37.78 -5.76 -29.60
N LYS A 161 -37.75 -5.49 -30.93
CA LYS A 161 -39.00 -5.21 -31.68
C LYS A 161 -39.04 -5.75 -33.12
N GLY A 162 -39.47 -7.00 -33.23
CA GLY A 162 -40.15 -7.58 -34.39
C GLY A 162 -40.88 -8.83 -33.89
N GLY A 163 -42.15 -8.69 -33.54
CA GLY A 163 -42.91 -9.67 -32.78
C GLY A 163 -43.31 -10.92 -33.55
N TYR A 164 -43.14 -12.07 -32.89
CA TYR A 164 -44.18 -13.00 -32.41
C TYR A 164 -43.65 -13.67 -31.14
#